data_AF-A0A2N3GAU5-F1
#
_entry.id   AF-A0A2N3GAU5-F1
#
_cell.length_a   1.000
_cell.length_b   1.000
_cell.length_c   1.000
_cell.angle_alpha   90.00
_cell.angle_beta   90.00
_cell.angle_gamma   90.00
#
_symmetry.space_group_name_H-M   'P 1'
#
loop_
_entity.id
_entity.type
_entity.pdbx_description
1 polymer ?
#
loop_
_entity_poly.entity_id
_entity_poly.type
_entity_poly.pdbx_seq_one_letter_code
_entity_poly.pdbx_strand_id
1 'polypeptide(L)'
;MEFASESQRAAYKSVKSITSKYADFGELDGAPGFALATELARVFIVVLPWAQDHSVMQVRAYLIRDFETCFELADHLLSLNSQVVLGAWGWEGNRVFYQYTVIADNMNEETFDATMNAVVASVEGLGTHIVDTWALPDENADASGAVPVAGDACVCGDSCECTDDGCGCDTPDGHGSADA
;
A
#
# COMPACT_ATOMS: atom_id res chain seq x y z
N MET A 1 18.56 2.17 -3.71
CA MET A 1 17.56 3.24 -3.55
C MET A 1 18.09 4.55 -4.13
N GLU A 2 17.40 5.08 -5.13
CA GLU A 2 17.67 6.37 -5.76
C GLU A 2 16.58 7.38 -5.37
N PHE A 3 16.91 8.67 -5.26
CA PHE A 3 15.95 9.74 -4.93
C PHE A 3 15.88 10.73 -6.08
N ALA A 4 14.67 11.12 -6.47
CA ALA A 4 14.41 12.09 -7.54
C ALA A 4 14.72 13.54 -7.14
N SER A 5 14.70 13.86 -5.85
CA SER A 5 15.00 15.21 -5.33
C SER A 5 15.63 15.19 -3.94
N GLU A 6 16.24 16.32 -3.55
CA GLU A 6 16.72 16.52 -2.18
C GLU A 6 15.57 16.58 -1.17
N SER A 7 14.42 17.16 -1.55
CA SER A 7 13.22 17.18 -0.72
C SER A 7 12.73 15.78 -0.39
N GLN A 8 12.71 14.87 -1.39
CA GLN A 8 12.29 13.48 -1.20
C GLN A 8 13.26 12.74 -0.27
N ARG A 9 14.56 12.96 -0.45
CA ARG A 9 15.59 12.37 0.41
C ARG A 9 15.46 12.86 1.86
N ALA A 10 15.20 14.15 2.06
CA ALA A 10 15.01 14.73 3.39
C ALA A 10 13.75 14.17 4.06
N ALA A 11 12.62 14.17 3.36
CA ALA A 11 11.36 13.59 3.82
C ALA A 11 11.50 12.10 4.17
N TYR A 12 12.14 11.31 3.31
CA TYR A 12 12.40 9.89 3.57
C TYR A 12 13.22 9.67 4.83
N LYS A 13 14.28 10.46 5.07
CA LYS A 13 15.08 10.37 6.30
C LYS A 13 14.25 10.67 7.55
N SER A 14 13.36 11.65 7.48
CA SER A 14 12.45 11.98 8.58
C SER A 14 11.49 10.83 8.86
N VAL A 15 10.84 10.30 7.81
CA VAL A 15 9.94 9.14 7.94
C VAL A 15 10.70 7.92 8.49
N LYS A 16 11.91 7.62 7.96
CA LYS A 16 12.78 6.54 8.44
C LYS A 16 13.10 6.65 9.92
N SER A 17 13.44 7.86 10.37
CA SER A 17 13.75 8.12 11.78
C SER A 17 12.55 7.85 12.68
N ILE A 18 11.33 8.13 12.20
CA ILE A 18 10.10 7.88 12.96
C ILE A 18 9.77 6.38 12.93
N THR A 19 9.73 5.75 11.74
CA THR A 19 9.39 4.33 11.58
C THR A 19 10.34 3.39 12.30
N SER A 20 11.63 3.75 12.42
CA SER A 20 12.62 2.97 13.17
C SER A 20 12.29 2.76 14.66
N LYS A 21 11.35 3.54 15.22
CA LYS A 21 10.88 3.39 16.59
C LYS A 21 9.87 2.25 16.77
N TYR A 22 9.28 1.75 15.68
CA TYR A 22 8.30 0.67 15.70
C TYR A 22 8.96 -0.58 15.11
N ALA A 23 8.83 -1.71 15.81
CA ALA A 23 9.53 -2.95 15.45
C ALA A 23 9.06 -3.58 14.13
N ASP A 24 7.86 -3.24 13.70
CA ASP A 24 7.12 -3.98 12.67
C ASP A 24 7.25 -3.39 11.26
N PHE A 25 7.98 -2.26 11.10
CA PHE A 25 8.21 -1.69 9.76
C PHE A 25 9.40 -2.34 9.07
N GLY A 26 9.15 -2.91 7.89
CA GLY A 26 10.18 -3.30 6.92
C GLY A 26 10.47 -2.16 5.94
N GLU A 27 11.71 -2.01 5.49
CA GLU A 27 12.04 -1.11 4.36
C GLU A 27 11.66 -1.79 3.04
N LEU A 28 11.19 -1.00 2.07
CA LEU A 28 10.90 -1.49 0.72
C LEU A 28 12.19 -1.63 -0.08
N ASP A 29 12.32 -2.73 -0.81
CA ASP A 29 13.39 -2.87 -1.79
C ASP A 29 13.12 -2.00 -3.02
N GLY A 30 14.17 -1.42 -3.59
CA GLY A 30 14.08 -0.54 -4.77
C GLY A 30 13.41 0.83 -4.56
N ALA A 31 12.57 1.01 -3.54
CA ALA A 31 11.74 2.21 -3.37
C ALA A 31 11.95 2.95 -2.02
N PRO A 32 11.83 4.28 -1.97
CA PRO A 32 11.92 5.07 -0.74
C PRO A 32 10.64 4.93 0.10
N GLY A 33 10.47 3.78 0.75
CA GLY A 33 9.29 3.48 1.53
C GLY A 33 9.45 2.37 2.56
N PHE A 34 8.35 2.09 3.24
CA PHE A 34 8.23 1.12 4.32
C PHE A 34 6.95 0.28 4.17
N ALA A 35 6.94 -0.93 4.71
CA ALA A 35 5.78 -1.79 4.80
C ALA A 35 5.49 -2.19 6.25
N LEU A 36 4.21 -2.33 6.56
CA LEU A 36 3.68 -2.84 7.83
C LEU A 36 2.51 -3.77 7.52
N ALA A 37 2.46 -4.94 8.15
CA ALA A 37 1.29 -5.81 8.11
C ALA A 37 0.41 -5.57 9.34
N THR A 38 -0.91 -5.46 9.12
CA THR A 38 -1.93 -5.51 10.16
C THR A 38 -2.80 -6.75 9.98
N GLU A 39 -3.76 -6.99 10.88
CA GLU A 39 -4.68 -8.14 10.76
C GLU A 39 -5.59 -8.06 9.52
N LEU A 40 -5.92 -6.84 9.07
CA LEU A 40 -6.87 -6.63 7.97
C LEU A 40 -6.22 -6.10 6.69
N ALA A 41 -5.03 -5.50 6.78
CA ALA A 41 -4.41 -4.83 5.65
C ALA A 41 -2.88 -4.93 5.64
N ARG A 42 -2.32 -4.78 4.44
CA ARG A 42 -0.90 -4.47 4.24
C ARG A 42 -0.76 -2.99 3.94
N VAL A 43 0.00 -2.30 4.78
CA VAL A 43 0.19 -0.87 4.72
C VAL A 43 1.56 -0.58 4.12
N PHE A 44 1.57 0.18 3.03
CA PHE A 44 2.76 0.67 2.37
C PHE A 44 2.85 2.18 2.57
N ILE A 45 4.01 2.65 3.01
CA ILE A 45 4.33 4.06 3.14
C ILE A 45 5.39 4.36 2.09
N VAL A 46 5.13 5.29 1.17
CA VAL A 46 6.09 5.67 0.12
C VAL A 46 6.27 7.18 0.13
N VAL A 47 7.52 7.62 0.06
CA VAL A 47 7.86 9.04 -0.05
C VAL A 47 8.08 9.36 -1.53
N LEU A 48 7.21 10.18 -2.10
CA LEU A 48 7.19 10.53 -3.52
C LEU A 48 7.62 11.99 -3.71
N PRO A 49 8.34 12.30 -4.81
CA PRO A 49 8.57 13.69 -5.19
C PRO A 49 7.21 14.32 -5.55
N TRP A 50 6.98 15.56 -5.13
CA TRP A 50 5.77 16.30 -5.47
C TRP A 50 6.08 17.77 -5.68
N ALA A 51 5.69 18.33 -6.82
CA ALA A 51 6.15 19.64 -7.26
C ALA A 51 7.69 19.75 -7.27
N GLN A 52 8.23 20.95 -7.51
CA GLN A 52 9.67 21.12 -7.73
C GLN A 52 10.51 20.89 -6.46
N ASP A 53 10.01 21.34 -5.30
CA ASP A 53 10.78 21.38 -4.05
C ASP A 53 10.06 20.71 -2.87
N HIS A 54 8.97 19.98 -3.14
CA HIS A 54 8.16 19.35 -2.10
C HIS A 54 8.20 17.83 -2.23
N SER A 55 7.74 17.16 -1.21
CA SER A 55 7.53 15.71 -1.21
C SER A 55 6.29 15.36 -0.44
N VAL A 56 5.71 14.23 -0.79
CA VAL A 56 4.54 13.69 -0.11
C VAL A 56 4.87 12.32 0.45
N MET A 57 4.28 12.02 1.60
CA MET A 57 4.18 10.68 2.12
C MET A 57 2.81 10.14 1.71
N GLN A 58 2.82 9.12 0.87
CA GLN A 58 1.63 8.36 0.52
C GLN A 58 1.57 7.11 1.39
N VAL A 59 0.41 6.87 2.00
CA VAL A 59 0.11 5.63 2.70
C VAL A 59 -0.98 4.91 1.93
N ARG A 60 -0.71 3.66 1.53
CA ARG A 60 -1.70 2.76 0.91
C ARG A 60 -1.89 1.54 1.81
N ALA A 61 -3.11 1.29 2.24
CA ALA A 61 -3.49 0.10 2.96
C ALA A 61 -4.33 -0.81 2.06
N TYR A 62 -3.74 -1.90 1.58
CA TYR A 62 -4.44 -2.92 0.78
C TYR A 62 -5.08 -3.92 1.73
N LEU A 63 -6.38 -4.17 1.57
CA LEU A 63 -7.07 -5.22 2.32
C LEU A 63 -6.47 -6.59 1.92
N ILE A 64 -6.30 -7.49 2.90
CA ILE A 64 -5.62 -8.80 2.68
C ILE A 64 -6.47 -9.78 1.85
N ARG A 65 -7.72 -9.45 1.57
CA ARG A 65 -8.64 -10.28 0.78
C ARG A 65 -8.64 -9.89 -0.68
N ASP A 66 -8.92 -10.88 -1.52
CA ASP A 66 -9.34 -10.65 -2.89
C ASP A 66 -10.83 -10.36 -2.94
N PHE A 67 -11.23 -9.54 -3.90
CA PHE A 67 -12.60 -9.05 -4.06
C PHE A 67 -13.12 -9.38 -5.45
N GLU A 68 -14.41 -9.73 -5.52
CA GLU A 68 -15.11 -9.77 -6.79
C GLU A 68 -15.30 -8.33 -7.29
N THR A 69 -14.61 -7.97 -8.38
CA THR A 69 -14.73 -6.64 -8.97
C THR A 69 -16.02 -6.54 -9.76
N CYS A 70 -17.02 -5.88 -9.18
CA CYS A 70 -18.31 -5.63 -9.81
C CYS A 70 -18.69 -4.15 -9.74
N PHE A 71 -19.75 -3.78 -10.46
CA PHE A 71 -20.24 -2.40 -10.48
C PHE A 71 -20.76 -1.96 -9.11
N GLU A 72 -21.33 -2.88 -8.34
CA GLU A 72 -21.87 -2.62 -7.01
C GLU A 72 -20.76 -2.26 -6.01
N LEU A 73 -19.63 -2.98 -6.04
CA LEU A 73 -18.45 -2.62 -5.27
C LEU A 73 -17.95 -1.23 -5.69
N ALA A 74 -17.94 -0.94 -7.00
CA ALA A 74 -17.50 0.34 -7.52
C ALA A 74 -18.34 1.52 -7.02
N ASP A 75 -19.66 1.42 -7.14
CA ASP A 75 -20.60 2.42 -6.65
C ASP A 75 -20.48 2.58 -5.12
N HIS A 76 -20.30 1.48 -4.40
CA HIS A 76 -20.10 1.50 -2.96
C HIS A 76 -18.83 2.28 -2.56
N LEU A 77 -17.68 2.00 -3.18
CA LEU A 77 -16.44 2.74 -2.87
C LEU A 77 -16.56 4.24 -3.19
N LEU A 78 -17.24 4.60 -4.29
CA LEU A 78 -17.51 6.00 -4.62
C LEU A 78 -18.41 6.68 -3.58
N SER A 79 -19.43 5.97 -3.10
CA SER A 79 -20.30 6.44 -2.02
C SER A 79 -19.54 6.61 -0.70
N LEU A 80 -18.67 5.66 -0.34
CA LEU A 80 -17.78 5.79 0.82
C LEU A 80 -16.84 6.98 0.69
N ASN A 81 -16.30 7.22 -0.51
CA ASN A 81 -15.43 8.35 -0.79
C ASN A 81 -16.10 9.72 -0.59
N SER A 82 -17.44 9.78 -0.66
CA SER A 82 -18.18 10.99 -0.31
C SER A 82 -18.32 11.24 1.20
N GLN A 83 -18.01 10.22 2.03
CA GLN A 83 -18.18 10.23 3.48
C GLN A 83 -16.85 10.31 4.24
N VAL A 84 -15.76 9.83 3.64
CA VAL A 84 -14.43 9.92 4.23
C VAL A 84 -13.93 11.37 4.20
N VAL A 85 -13.44 11.85 5.36
CA VAL A 85 -12.89 13.20 5.48
C VAL A 85 -11.48 13.28 4.89
N LEU A 86 -10.73 12.20 5.07
CA LEU A 86 -9.35 12.06 4.68
C LEU A 86 -9.25 10.86 3.74
N GLY A 87 -8.37 10.97 2.74
CA GLY A 87 -8.03 9.85 1.86
C GLY A 87 -9.15 9.44 0.89
N ALA A 88 -8.97 8.28 0.28
CA ALA A 88 -9.92 7.69 -0.64
C ALA A 88 -9.73 6.18 -0.74
N TRP A 89 -10.83 5.47 -0.93
CA TRP A 89 -10.88 4.08 -1.34
C TRP A 89 -10.72 3.93 -2.84
N GLY A 90 -10.05 2.86 -3.23
CA GLY A 90 -9.92 2.43 -4.62
C GLY A 90 -9.75 0.92 -4.69
N TRP A 91 -9.61 0.41 -5.91
CA TRP A 91 -9.15 -0.95 -6.13
C TRP A 91 -8.17 -1.00 -7.30
N GLU A 92 -7.40 -2.06 -7.34
CA GLU A 92 -6.41 -2.35 -8.37
C GLU A 92 -6.37 -3.87 -8.58
N GLY A 93 -6.66 -4.31 -9.80
CA GLY A 93 -6.98 -5.72 -10.02
C GLY A 93 -8.15 -6.14 -9.11
N ASN A 94 -7.96 -7.22 -8.37
CA ASN A 94 -8.90 -7.79 -7.41
C ASN A 94 -8.69 -7.28 -5.96
N ARG A 95 -7.85 -6.26 -5.74
CA ARG A 95 -7.51 -5.80 -4.39
C ARG A 95 -8.10 -4.42 -4.12
N VAL A 96 -8.81 -4.29 -3.01
CA VAL A 96 -9.30 -3.00 -2.51
C VAL A 96 -8.25 -2.37 -1.61
N PHE A 97 -8.04 -1.07 -1.75
CA PHE A 97 -7.13 -0.31 -0.91
C PHE A 97 -7.76 1.00 -0.43
N TYR A 98 -7.26 1.48 0.71
CA TYR A 98 -7.45 2.84 1.17
C TYR A 98 -6.14 3.62 1.03
N GLN A 99 -6.19 4.82 0.46
CA GLN A 99 -5.03 5.67 0.26
C GLN A 99 -5.19 6.99 0.99
N TYR A 100 -4.13 7.43 1.65
CA TYR A 100 -3.99 8.76 2.22
C TYR A 100 -2.67 9.40 1.77
N THR A 101 -2.64 10.72 1.61
CA THR A 101 -1.42 11.43 1.16
C THR A 101 -1.30 12.74 1.93
N VAL A 102 -0.09 13.01 2.42
CA VAL A 102 0.23 14.20 3.22
C VAL A 102 1.58 14.77 2.78
N ILE A 103 1.75 16.09 2.88
CA ILE A 103 3.03 16.76 2.60
C ILE A 103 4.06 16.34 3.65
N ALA A 104 5.26 15.98 3.20
CA ALA A 104 6.29 15.34 4.03
C ALA A 104 7.52 16.22 4.33
N ASP A 105 7.57 17.45 3.82
CA ASP A 105 8.73 18.34 3.94
C ASP A 105 9.17 18.60 5.39
N ASN A 106 8.21 18.61 6.33
CA ASN A 106 8.44 18.81 7.76
C ASN A 106 7.80 17.69 8.58
N MET A 107 7.85 16.44 8.07
CA MET A 107 7.26 15.30 8.74
C MET A 107 7.81 15.16 10.16
N ASN A 108 6.90 15.15 11.14
CA ASN A 108 7.19 14.92 12.54
C ASN A 108 6.35 13.74 13.05
N GLU A 109 6.68 13.26 14.26
CA GLU A 109 6.03 12.10 14.87
C GLU A 109 4.52 12.30 15.06
N GLU A 110 4.09 13.48 15.51
CA GLU A 110 2.65 13.79 15.68
C GLU A 110 1.88 13.69 14.36
N THR A 111 2.42 14.26 13.28
CA THR A 111 1.80 14.22 11.95
C THR A 111 1.79 12.80 11.39
N PHE A 112 2.87 12.05 11.62
CA PHE A 112 2.98 10.65 11.22
C PHE A 112 1.94 9.78 11.96
N ASP A 113 1.87 9.88 13.29
CA ASP A 113 0.91 9.13 14.10
C ASP A 113 -0.53 9.48 13.74
N ALA A 114 -0.84 10.76 13.57
CA ALA A 114 -2.17 11.19 13.12
C ALA A 114 -2.53 10.60 11.75
N THR A 115 -1.55 10.56 10.83
CA THR A 115 -1.71 9.96 9.50
C THR A 115 -1.98 8.46 9.59
N MET A 116 -1.15 7.73 10.35
CA MET A 116 -1.31 6.28 10.49
C MET A 116 -2.62 5.93 11.20
N ASN A 117 -3.00 6.66 12.26
CA ASN A 117 -4.27 6.47 12.95
C ASN A 117 -5.48 6.72 12.03
N ALA A 118 -5.42 7.72 11.15
CA ALA A 118 -6.48 7.98 10.18
C ALA A 118 -6.64 6.81 9.17
N VAL A 119 -5.52 6.25 8.72
CA VAL A 119 -5.52 5.08 7.83
C VAL A 119 -6.07 3.85 8.54
N VAL A 120 -5.58 3.52 9.73
CA VAL A 120 -6.03 2.37 10.52
C VAL A 120 -7.52 2.49 10.84
N ALA A 121 -7.98 3.64 11.33
CA ALA A 121 -9.39 3.85 11.64
C ALA A 121 -10.29 3.71 10.41
N SER A 122 -9.83 4.13 9.24
CA SER A 122 -10.57 3.96 7.99
C SER A 122 -10.65 2.49 7.59
N VAL A 123 -9.54 1.77 7.65
CA VAL A 123 -9.45 0.34 7.32
C VAL A 123 -10.27 -0.52 8.27
N GLU A 124 -10.10 -0.35 9.58
CA GLU A 124 -10.82 -1.16 10.59
C GLU A 124 -12.31 -0.80 10.63
N GLY A 125 -12.64 0.49 10.52
CA GLY A 125 -14.02 0.95 10.59
C GLY A 125 -14.83 0.64 9.33
N LEU A 126 -14.37 1.11 8.17
CA LEU A 126 -15.11 0.98 6.91
C LEU A 126 -14.69 -0.25 6.11
N GLY A 127 -13.41 -0.64 6.17
CA GLY A 127 -12.89 -1.80 5.45
C GLY A 127 -13.50 -3.13 5.90
N THR A 128 -13.82 -3.28 7.18
CA THR A 128 -14.52 -4.48 7.70
C THR A 128 -15.85 -4.71 6.97
N HIS A 129 -16.64 -3.66 6.74
CA HIS A 129 -17.91 -3.80 6.02
C HIS A 129 -17.71 -4.19 4.54
N ILE A 130 -16.64 -3.68 3.91
CA ILE A 130 -16.28 -4.05 2.54
C ILE A 130 -15.92 -5.54 2.48
N VAL A 131 -15.09 -6.00 3.42
CA VAL A 131 -14.69 -7.42 3.53
C VAL A 131 -15.90 -8.31 3.71
N ASP A 132 -16.78 -8.00 4.67
CA ASP A 132 -17.94 -8.85 4.98
C ASP A 132 -18.92 -9.03 3.82
N THR A 133 -18.91 -8.09 2.85
CA THR A 133 -19.91 -8.05 1.77
C THR A 133 -19.36 -8.53 0.43
N TRP A 134 -18.11 -8.21 0.09
CA TRP A 134 -17.53 -8.44 -1.25
C TRP A 134 -16.25 -9.29 -1.25
N ALA A 135 -15.69 -9.63 -0.08
CA ALA A 135 -14.50 -10.46 -0.08
C ALA A 135 -14.81 -11.86 -0.60
N LEU A 136 -13.91 -12.37 -1.44
CA LEU A 136 -13.93 -13.75 -1.86
C LEU A 136 -13.58 -14.67 -0.67
N PRO A 137 -14.05 -15.94 -0.68
CA PRO A 137 -13.67 -16.92 0.32
C PRO A 137 -12.15 -17.06 0.45
N ASP A 138 -11.70 -17.32 1.69
CA ASP A 138 -10.30 -17.36 2.13
C ASP A 138 -9.39 -18.29 1.29
N GLU A 139 -9.97 -19.30 0.65
CA GLU A 139 -9.24 -20.25 -0.21
C GLU A 139 -8.58 -19.60 -1.45
N ASN A 140 -8.96 -18.35 -1.78
CA ASN A 140 -8.36 -17.56 -2.85
C ASN A 140 -7.56 -16.35 -2.35
N ALA A 141 -7.34 -16.21 -1.03
CA ALA A 141 -6.60 -15.08 -0.50
C ALA A 141 -5.11 -15.22 -0.84
N ASP A 142 -4.71 -14.75 -2.03
CA ASP A 142 -3.31 -14.61 -2.37
C ASP A 142 -2.74 -13.39 -1.63
N ALA A 143 -2.44 -13.63 -0.35
CA ALA A 143 -1.68 -12.70 0.44
C ALA A 143 -0.28 -12.49 -0.17
N SER A 144 0.26 -13.34 -1.04
CA SER A 144 1.67 -13.25 -1.46
C SER A 144 1.95 -12.30 -2.62
N GLY A 145 0.94 -11.93 -3.42
CA GLY A 145 1.19 -11.22 -4.67
C GLY A 145 1.79 -9.82 -4.53
N ALA A 146 2.71 -9.46 -5.43
CA ALA A 146 3.35 -8.16 -5.45
C ALA A 146 2.33 -7.02 -5.59
N VAL A 147 2.54 -5.94 -4.83
CA VAL A 147 1.66 -4.77 -4.82
C VAL A 147 2.38 -3.63 -5.53
N PRO A 148 1.84 -3.10 -6.64
CA PRO A 148 2.42 -1.93 -7.26
C PRO A 148 2.24 -0.73 -6.33
N VAL A 149 3.36 -0.08 -6.04
CA VAL A 149 3.40 1.16 -5.29
C VAL A 149 3.78 2.28 -6.26
N ALA A 150 3.33 3.51 -5.98
CA ALA A 150 3.54 4.62 -6.89
C ALA A 150 5.02 4.81 -7.29
N GLY A 151 5.29 4.99 -8.59
CA GLY A 151 6.63 5.23 -9.15
C GLY A 151 7.32 4.00 -9.76
N ASP A 152 6.60 3.19 -10.54
CA ASP A 152 7.05 1.93 -11.18
C ASP A 152 7.62 0.86 -10.24
N ALA A 153 7.61 1.11 -8.92
CA ALA A 153 8.06 0.17 -7.92
C ALA A 153 6.96 -0.83 -7.58
N CYS A 154 7.34 -2.09 -7.41
CA CYS A 154 6.44 -3.13 -6.93
C CYS A 154 7.03 -3.73 -5.65
N VAL A 155 6.17 -3.97 -4.65
CA VAL A 155 6.58 -4.59 -3.40
C VAL A 155 6.12 -6.04 -3.39
N CYS A 156 7.09 -6.92 -3.49
CA CYS A 156 6.97 -8.35 -3.31
C CYS A 156 6.75 -8.68 -1.81
N GLY A 157 5.83 -9.58 -1.46
CA GLY A 157 5.82 -10.20 -0.12
C GLY A 157 7.02 -11.15 0.05
N ASP A 158 7.22 -11.70 1.26
CA ASP A 158 8.40 -12.53 1.66
C ASP A 158 8.78 -13.71 0.72
N SER A 159 7.96 -14.03 -0.29
CA SER A 159 8.15 -15.12 -1.23
C SER A 159 8.20 -14.72 -2.71
N CYS A 160 8.20 -13.42 -3.06
CA CYS A 160 8.23 -12.98 -4.46
C CYS A 160 9.58 -12.34 -4.82
N GLU A 161 10.17 -12.76 -5.94
CA GLU A 161 11.35 -12.12 -6.52
C GLU A 161 10.90 -11.08 -7.56
N CYS A 162 11.31 -9.83 -7.34
CA CYS A 162 11.03 -8.74 -8.25
C CYS A 162 12.16 -8.69 -9.31
N THR A 163 11.85 -8.93 -10.60
CA THR A 163 12.84 -8.87 -11.71
C THR A 163 12.60 -7.64 -12.60
N ASP A 164 13.58 -7.26 -13.42
CA ASP A 164 13.51 -6.09 -14.34
C ASP A 164 12.36 -6.19 -15.36
N ASP A 165 11.80 -7.38 -15.58
CA ASP A 165 10.67 -7.64 -16.49
C ASP A 165 9.29 -7.70 -15.78
N GLY A 166 9.25 -7.42 -14.46
CA GLY A 166 8.03 -7.40 -13.65
C GLY A 166 8.06 -8.31 -12.42
N CYS A 167 6.98 -8.27 -11.64
CA CYS A 167 6.83 -9.08 -10.43
C CYS A 167 6.18 -10.42 -10.74
N GLY A 168 6.98 -11.49 -10.62
CA GLY A 168 6.49 -12.86 -10.59
C GLY A 168 6.32 -13.33 -9.15
N CYS A 169 5.19 -13.97 -8.88
CA CYS A 169 4.98 -14.72 -7.65
C CYS A 169 5.23 -16.18 -8.03
N ASP A 170 6.29 -16.81 -7.51
CA ASP A 170 6.49 -18.25 -7.70
C ASP A 170 5.34 -18.97 -6.98
N THR A 171 4.37 -19.45 -7.76
CA THR A 171 3.38 -20.39 -7.23
C THR A 171 4.09 -21.73 -6.96
N PRO A 172 3.82 -22.42 -5.85
CA PRO A 172 4.49 -23.68 -5.51
C PRO A 172 4.13 -24.85 -6.44
N ASP A 173 3.36 -24.63 -7.51
CA ASP A 173 3.00 -25.65 -8.48
C ASP A 173 3.83 -25.49 -9.76
N GLY A 174 4.97 -26.17 -9.77
CA GLY A 174 5.79 -26.36 -10.96
C GLY A 174 4.99 -26.96 -12.10
N HIS A 175 4.58 -26.11 -13.04
CA HIS A 175 4.30 -26.50 -14.42
C HIS A 175 5.23 -25.71 -15.32
N GLY A 176 6.37 -26.34 -15.62
CA GLY A 176 7.26 -25.89 -16.67
C GLY A 176 6.48 -25.71 -17.97
N SER A 177 6.50 -24.50 -18.51
CA SER A 177 6.20 -24.25 -19.90
C SER A 177 7.29 -24.94 -20.72
N ALA A 178 6.92 -26.05 -21.36
CA ALA A 178 7.72 -26.61 -22.43
C ALA A 178 7.70 -25.65 -23.63
N ASP A 179 8.90 -25.40 -24.16
CA ASP A 179 9.13 -24.80 -25.47
C ASP A 179 8.24 -25.41 -26.55
N ALA A 180 7.54 -24.56 -27.32
CA ALA A 180 7.26 -24.69 -28.75
C ALA A 180 6.67 -23.40 -29.33
#